data_AF-A0A1Q3B198-F1
#
_entry.id   AF-A0A1Q3B198-F1
#
_cell.length_a   1.000
_cell.length_b   1.000
_cell.length_c   1.000
_cell.angle_alpha   90.00
_cell.angle_beta   90.00
_cell.angle_gamma   90.00
#
_symmetry.space_group_name_H-M   'P 1'
#
loop_
_entity.id
_entity.type
_entity.pdbx_description
1 polymer ?
#
loop_
_entity_poly.entity_id
_entity_poly.type
_entity_poly.pdbx_seq_one_letter_code
_entity_poly.pdbx_strand_id
1 'polypeptide(L)'
;LSSTVKGQRIFLDARILASILHIPHTDIYIFESKKWPEVEGFHHNHILSILYPNDPNIHPTMALCTNKLSVDHKLLHHLIVHQLLPTGGGYAKLSRMQAFLILCIISKVEFCYPLLMLHTMVRAFTQKKSVLPFGSILTKIFHYHEIWLE
;
A
#
# COMPACT_ATOMS: atom_id res chain seq x y z
N LEU A 1 -8.33 -1.16 14.92
CA LEU A 1 -7.19 -1.89 15.54
C LEU A 1 -6.96 -1.33 16.94
N SER A 2 -6.45 -2.13 17.87
CA SER A 2 -5.99 -1.61 19.17
C SER A 2 -4.68 -2.27 19.58
N SER A 3 -3.83 -1.52 20.27
CA SER A 3 -2.58 -2.01 20.86
C SER A 3 -2.32 -1.29 22.18
N THR A 4 -1.51 -1.87 23.06
CA THR A 4 -1.09 -1.24 24.30
C THR A 4 0.40 -0.92 24.23
N VAL A 5 0.77 0.34 24.46
CA VAL A 5 2.16 0.81 24.44
C VAL A 5 2.40 1.61 25.72
N LYS A 6 3.46 1.29 26.47
CA LYS A 6 3.77 1.89 27.78
C LYS A 6 2.57 1.97 28.74
N GLY A 7 1.70 0.94 28.74
CA GLY A 7 0.50 0.89 29.60
C GLY A 7 -0.72 1.66 29.09
N GLN A 8 -0.58 2.43 28.00
CA GLN A 8 -1.68 3.17 27.39
C GLN A 8 -2.27 2.42 26.21
N ARG A 9 -3.60 2.34 26.16
CA ARG A 9 -4.33 1.66 25.08
C ARG A 9 -4.57 2.62 23.92
N ILE A 10 -4.03 2.28 22.76
CA ILE A 10 -4.21 2.99 21.50
C ILE A 10 -5.35 2.34 20.74
N PHE A 11 -6.29 3.16 20.24
CA PHE A 11 -7.30 2.76 19.26
C PHE A 11 -7.01 3.46 17.95
N LEU A 12 -6.95 2.70 16.86
CA LEU A 12 -6.62 3.22 15.54
C LEU A 12 -7.56 2.62 14.50
N ASP A 13 -8.34 3.47 13.84
CA ASP A 13 -9.10 3.15 12.63
C ASP A 13 -8.63 4.06 11.47
N ALA A 14 -9.19 3.86 10.28
CA ALA A 14 -8.77 4.60 9.09
C ALA A 14 -9.06 6.10 9.21
N ARG A 15 -10.14 6.49 9.90
CA ARG A 15 -10.54 7.89 10.10
C ARG A 15 -9.62 8.60 11.08
N ILE A 16 -9.30 7.97 12.21
CA ILE A 16 -8.34 8.48 13.19
C ILE A 16 -6.97 8.65 12.52
N LEU A 17 -6.53 7.65 11.76
CA LEU A 17 -5.25 7.72 11.05
C LEU A 17 -5.24 8.84 10.00
N ALA A 18 -6.32 9.02 9.24
CA ALA A 18 -6.47 10.13 8.30
C ALA A 18 -6.35 11.49 8.99
N SER A 19 -7.00 11.63 10.15
CA SER A 19 -6.95 12.84 10.98
C SER A 19 -5.54 13.14 11.49
N ILE A 20 -4.81 12.12 11.98
CA ILE A 20 -3.42 12.27 12.46
C ILE A 20 -2.48 12.73 11.33
N LEU A 21 -2.73 12.24 10.12
CA LEU A 21 -1.88 12.53 8.96
C LEU A 21 -2.30 13.76 8.17
N HIS A 22 -3.44 14.37 8.49
CA HIS A 22 -4.05 15.47 7.73
C HIS A 22 -4.26 15.12 6.24
N ILE A 23 -4.77 13.91 5.97
CA ILE A 23 -5.08 13.45 4.61
C ILE A 23 -6.57 13.14 4.46
N PRO A 24 -7.12 13.20 3.22
CA PRO A 24 -8.50 12.83 2.97
C PRO A 24 -8.79 11.37 3.39
N HIS A 25 -9.97 11.15 3.95
CA HIS A 25 -10.52 9.83 4.19
C HIS A 25 -11.56 9.54 3.10
N THR A 26 -11.12 8.95 2.00
CA THR A 26 -12.01 8.50 0.92
C THR A 26 -12.35 7.03 1.13
N ASP A 27 -13.63 6.66 1.06
CA ASP A 27 -14.12 5.31 1.39
C ASP A 27 -14.05 4.31 0.22
N ILE A 28 -13.35 4.66 -0.87
CA ILE A 28 -13.68 4.11 -2.18
C ILE A 28 -13.06 2.71 -2.42
N TYR A 29 -12.21 2.15 -1.54
CA TYR A 29 -11.44 0.92 -1.88
C TYR A 29 -11.27 -0.12 -0.78
N ILE A 30 -11.55 -1.37 -1.14
CA ILE A 30 -11.28 -2.59 -0.35
C ILE A 30 -10.00 -3.25 -0.89
N PHE A 31 -9.04 -3.53 0.00
CA PHE A 31 -7.74 -4.07 -0.39
C PHE A 31 -7.68 -5.60 -0.22
N GLU A 32 -7.47 -6.34 -1.31
CA GLU A 32 -7.14 -7.77 -1.26
C GLU A 32 -5.68 -8.04 -1.63
N SER A 33 -4.99 -8.85 -0.80
CA SER A 33 -3.54 -9.04 -0.94
C SER A 33 -3.11 -10.12 -1.94
N LYS A 34 -3.98 -11.06 -2.29
CA LYS A 34 -3.64 -12.27 -3.09
C LYS A 34 -4.31 -12.30 -4.45
N LYS A 35 -5.52 -11.77 -4.53
CA LYS A 35 -6.24 -11.60 -5.78
C LYS A 35 -5.98 -10.21 -6.31
N TRP A 36 -6.39 -10.01 -7.55
CA TRP A 36 -6.50 -8.66 -8.01
C TRP A 36 -7.68 -7.95 -7.32
N PRO A 37 -7.61 -6.63 -7.10
CA PRO A 37 -8.73 -5.89 -6.53
C PRO A 37 -9.95 -5.95 -7.45
N GLU A 38 -11.07 -6.42 -6.92
CA GLU A 38 -12.36 -6.43 -7.62
C GLU A 38 -13.04 -5.07 -7.39
N VAL A 39 -12.70 -4.10 -8.23
CA VAL A 39 -13.31 -2.76 -8.16
C VAL A 39 -14.05 -2.47 -9.47
N GLU A 40 -15.23 -1.88 -9.34
CA GLU A 40 -16.03 -1.42 -10.48
C GLU A 40 -15.20 -0.47 -11.37
N GLY A 41 -15.18 -0.74 -12.67
CA GLY A 41 -14.36 0.00 -13.64
C GLY A 41 -12.90 -0.45 -13.75
N PHE A 42 -12.44 -1.41 -12.93
CA PHE A 42 -11.09 -1.96 -13.00
C PHE A 42 -11.06 -3.36 -13.61
N HIS A 43 -10.30 -3.51 -14.69
CA HIS A 43 -9.99 -4.79 -15.29
C HIS A 43 -8.48 -5.02 -15.32
N HIS A 44 -8.04 -6.21 -14.90
CA HIS A 44 -6.61 -6.56 -14.84
C HIS A 44 -5.92 -6.41 -16.18
N ASN A 45 -6.60 -6.72 -17.27
CA ASN A 45 -6.08 -6.53 -18.62
C ASN A 45 -5.73 -5.06 -18.92
N HIS A 46 -6.52 -4.11 -18.38
CA HIS A 46 -6.26 -2.69 -18.54
C HIS A 46 -5.02 -2.23 -17.75
N ILE A 47 -4.84 -2.73 -16.52
CA ILE A 47 -3.60 -2.49 -15.74
C ILE A 47 -2.39 -3.01 -16.54
N LEU A 48 -2.49 -4.23 -17.07
CA LEU A 48 -1.38 -4.86 -17.77
C LEU A 48 -1.04 -4.16 -19.08
N SER A 49 -2.03 -3.69 -19.84
CA SER A 49 -1.79 -2.95 -21.09
C SER A 49 -1.08 -1.61 -20.86
N ILE A 50 -1.35 -0.96 -19.72
CA ILE A 50 -0.67 0.30 -19.34
C ILE A 50 0.76 0.03 -18.87
N LEU A 51 0.96 -1.01 -18.05
CA LEU A 51 2.27 -1.29 -17.47
C LEU A 51 3.26 -1.90 -18.47
N TYR A 52 2.77 -2.71 -19.42
CA TYR A 52 3.58 -3.43 -20.39
C TYR A 52 3.07 -3.17 -21.81
N PRO A 53 3.16 -1.93 -22.32
CA PRO A 53 2.73 -1.67 -23.69
C PRO A 53 3.53 -2.56 -24.65
N ASN A 54 2.82 -3.24 -25.56
CA ASN A 54 3.39 -4.07 -26.63
C ASN A 54 4.04 -5.41 -26.20
N ASP A 55 3.83 -5.91 -24.98
CA ASP A 55 4.27 -7.28 -24.64
C ASP A 55 3.25 -8.30 -25.18
N PRO A 56 3.63 -9.19 -26.13
CA PRO A 56 2.70 -10.17 -26.70
C PRO A 56 2.29 -11.27 -25.71
N ASN A 57 2.97 -11.40 -24.57
CA ASN A 57 2.72 -12.44 -23.57
C ASN A 57 1.87 -11.94 -22.39
N ILE A 58 1.10 -10.87 -22.56
CA ILE A 58 0.29 -10.32 -21.47
C ILE A 58 -0.90 -11.24 -21.17
N HIS A 59 -0.98 -11.71 -19.94
CA HIS A 59 -2.15 -12.43 -19.43
C HIS A 59 -2.34 -12.21 -17.91
N PRO A 60 -3.57 -12.31 -17.36
CA PRO A 60 -3.87 -11.98 -15.95
C PRO A 60 -3.06 -12.75 -14.88
N THR A 61 -2.57 -13.93 -15.24
CA THR A 61 -1.83 -14.83 -14.35
C THR A 61 -0.31 -14.69 -14.47
N MET A 62 0.20 -13.84 -15.38
CA MET A 62 1.63 -13.66 -15.60
C MET A 62 2.34 -13.12 -14.36
N ALA A 63 3.63 -13.45 -14.24
CA ALA A 63 4.48 -12.79 -13.26
C ALA A 63 4.75 -11.35 -13.70
N LEU A 64 4.56 -10.40 -12.78
CA LEU A 64 4.83 -8.99 -13.04
C LEU A 64 6.27 -8.67 -12.63
N CYS A 65 7.06 -8.19 -13.60
CA CYS A 65 8.48 -7.88 -13.42
C CYS A 65 8.74 -6.39 -13.66
N THR A 66 9.65 -5.81 -12.88
CA THR A 66 9.96 -4.38 -12.95
C THR A 66 10.87 -4.02 -14.13
N ASN A 67 11.65 -4.97 -14.65
CA ASN A 67 12.55 -4.72 -15.79
C ASN A 67 11.81 -4.26 -17.06
N LYS A 68 10.58 -4.75 -17.28
CA LYS A 68 9.71 -4.41 -18.40
C LYS A 68 8.94 -3.09 -18.25
N LEU A 69 8.99 -2.46 -17.07
CA LEU A 69 8.33 -1.17 -16.84
C LEU A 69 9.10 -0.04 -17.51
N SER A 70 8.36 0.99 -17.96
CA SER A 70 8.95 2.28 -18.34
C SER A 70 9.69 2.92 -17.16
N VAL A 71 10.54 3.91 -17.43
CA VAL A 71 11.31 4.61 -16.39
C VAL A 71 10.39 5.27 -15.36
N ASP A 72 9.33 5.95 -15.81
CA ASP A 72 8.38 6.61 -14.91
C ASP A 72 7.62 5.60 -14.03
N HIS A 73 7.20 4.47 -14.60
CA HIS A 73 6.55 3.40 -13.84
C HIS A 73 7.50 2.76 -12.82
N LYS A 74 8.81 2.67 -13.10
CA LYS A 74 9.83 2.21 -12.13
C LYS A 74 9.98 3.19 -10.97
N LEU A 75 9.97 4.50 -11.24
CA LEU A 75 10.02 5.53 -10.19
C LEU A 75 8.78 5.45 -9.29
N LEU A 76 7.58 5.32 -9.89
CA LEU A 76 6.34 5.12 -9.14
C LEU A 76 6.37 3.82 -8.31
N HIS A 77 6.86 2.72 -8.89
CA HIS A 77 7.02 1.46 -8.16
C HIS A 77 7.94 1.64 -6.96
N HIS A 78 9.07 2.34 -7.12
CA HIS A 78 9.99 2.62 -6.02
C HIS A 78 9.32 3.43 -4.90
N LEU A 79 8.58 4.48 -5.24
CA LEU A 79 7.79 5.24 -4.27
C LEU A 79 6.80 4.33 -3.53
N ILE A 80 6.08 3.47 -4.25
CA ILE A 80 5.10 2.56 -3.66
C ILE A 80 5.76 1.58 -2.69
N VAL A 81 6.84 0.90 -3.09
CA VAL A 81 7.45 -0.14 -2.25
C VAL A 81 8.22 0.38 -1.05
N HIS A 82 8.52 1.68 -1.01
CA HIS A 82 9.19 2.31 0.12
C HIS A 82 8.25 3.14 1.01
N GLN A 83 7.21 3.76 0.45
CA GLN A 83 6.37 4.72 1.18
C GLN A 83 4.91 4.28 1.34
N LEU A 84 4.30 3.67 0.32
CA LEU A 84 2.86 3.36 0.35
C LEU A 84 2.55 1.94 0.82
N LEU A 85 3.30 0.97 0.27
CA LEU A 85 3.20 -0.45 0.60
C LEU A 85 4.60 -1.01 0.86
N PRO A 86 5.23 -0.67 2.01
CA PRO A 86 6.55 -1.16 2.35
C PRO A 86 6.63 -2.69 2.32
N THR A 87 7.57 -3.23 1.55
CA THR A 87 7.81 -4.67 1.46
C THR A 87 9.27 -5.01 1.73
N GLY A 88 9.53 -5.82 2.76
CA GLY A 88 10.84 -6.47 2.93
C GLY A 88 11.02 -7.57 1.90
N GLY A 89 11.86 -7.35 0.89
CA GLY A 89 12.15 -8.26 -0.21
C GLY A 89 12.83 -7.55 -1.39
N GLY A 90 13.16 -8.30 -2.45
CA GLY A 90 13.74 -7.72 -3.66
C GLY A 90 12.72 -6.97 -4.53
N TYR A 91 13.19 -5.96 -5.26
CA TYR A 91 12.37 -5.07 -6.10
C TYR A 91 12.31 -5.49 -7.59
N ALA A 92 12.73 -6.71 -7.91
CA ALA A 92 12.71 -7.23 -9.29
C ALA A 92 11.30 -7.59 -9.78
N LYS A 93 10.37 -7.85 -8.85
CA LYS A 93 8.98 -8.22 -9.12
C LYS A 93 8.05 -7.23 -8.44
N LEU A 94 6.86 -7.09 -9.01
CA LEU A 94 5.78 -6.33 -8.40
C LEU A 94 4.60 -7.24 -8.06
N SER A 95 3.94 -6.95 -6.93
CA SER A 95 2.68 -7.61 -6.58
C SER A 95 1.50 -7.01 -7.36
N ARG A 96 0.39 -7.73 -7.46
CA ARG A 96 -0.87 -7.23 -8.05
C ARG A 96 -1.35 -5.94 -7.38
N MET A 97 -1.18 -5.84 -6.06
CA MET A 97 -1.47 -4.62 -5.30
C MET A 97 -0.57 -3.44 -5.71
N GLN A 98 0.73 -3.69 -5.93
CA GLN A 98 1.64 -2.64 -6.39
C GLN A 98 1.30 -2.19 -7.82
N ALA A 99 0.98 -3.13 -8.71
CA ALA A 99 0.52 -2.82 -10.07
C ALA A 99 -0.76 -1.98 -10.06
N PHE A 100 -1.71 -2.35 -9.20
CA PHE A 100 -2.94 -1.60 -8.99
C PHE A 100 -2.68 -0.18 -8.48
N LEU A 101 -1.82 -0.01 -7.47
CA LEU A 101 -1.47 1.33 -6.95
C LEU A 101 -0.78 2.21 -8.00
N ILE A 102 0.08 1.63 -8.84
CA ILE A 102 0.66 2.37 -9.99
C ILE A 102 -0.47 2.87 -10.90
N LEU A 103 -1.44 2.02 -11.24
CA LEU A 103 -2.57 2.42 -12.08
C LEU A 103 -3.39 3.54 -11.41
N CYS A 104 -3.72 3.43 -10.12
CA CYS A 104 -4.49 4.45 -9.42
C CYS A 104 -3.80 5.81 -9.48
N ILE A 105 -2.48 5.85 -9.28
CA ILE A 105 -1.71 7.10 -9.36
C ILE A 105 -1.71 7.66 -10.77
N ILE A 106 -1.46 6.84 -11.80
CA ILE A 106 -1.46 7.27 -13.20
C ILE A 106 -2.85 7.79 -13.63
N SER A 107 -3.89 7.06 -13.26
CA SER A 107 -5.28 7.33 -13.65
C SER A 107 -5.96 8.36 -12.74
N LYS A 108 -5.24 8.88 -11.73
CA LYS A 108 -5.77 9.79 -10.70
C LYS A 108 -7.01 9.25 -10.01
N VAL A 109 -7.06 7.93 -9.82
CA VAL A 109 -8.14 7.31 -9.07
C VAL A 109 -7.79 7.35 -7.60
N GLU A 110 -8.66 7.98 -6.83
CA GLU A 110 -8.53 8.07 -5.38
C GLU A 110 -8.53 6.69 -4.75
N PHE A 111 -7.82 6.49 -3.65
CA PHE A 111 -7.91 5.27 -2.86
C PHE A 111 -7.74 5.58 -1.37
N CYS A 112 -8.26 4.71 -0.51
CA CYS A 112 -8.19 4.91 0.94
C CYS A 112 -6.77 4.60 1.46
N TYR A 113 -5.86 5.59 1.39
CA TYR A 113 -4.49 5.42 1.86
C TYR A 113 -4.38 5.05 3.36
N PRO A 114 -5.13 5.66 4.29
CA PRO A 114 -5.11 5.24 5.69
C PRO A 114 -5.46 3.76 5.87
N LEU A 115 -6.48 3.27 5.15
CA LEU A 115 -6.88 1.86 5.23
C LEU A 115 -5.79 0.93 4.67
N LEU A 116 -5.14 1.30 3.55
CA LEU A 116 -3.99 0.56 3.01
C LEU A 116 -2.87 0.42 4.05
N MET A 117 -2.57 1.48 4.78
CA MET A 117 -1.55 1.47 5.81
C MET A 117 -1.90 0.54 6.96
N LEU A 118 -3.14 0.59 7.45
CA LEU A 118 -3.61 -0.30 8.52
C LEU A 118 -3.52 -1.76 8.10
N HIS A 119 -3.98 -2.12 6.89
CA HIS A 119 -3.82 -3.48 6.36
C HIS A 119 -2.35 -3.90 6.29
N THR A 120 -1.46 -2.99 5.90
CA THR A 120 -0.02 -3.25 5.81
C THR A 120 0.62 -3.47 7.18
N MET A 121 0.24 -2.68 8.18
CA MET A 121 0.67 -2.85 9.58
C MET A 121 0.20 -4.21 10.14
N VAL A 122 -1.08 -4.55 9.97
CA VAL A 122 -1.64 -5.84 10.41
C VAL A 122 -0.93 -7.01 9.73
N ARG A 123 -0.65 -6.90 8.43
CA ARG A 123 0.06 -7.94 7.68
C ARG A 123 1.49 -8.11 8.18
N ALA A 124 2.22 -7.03 8.42
CA ALA A 124 3.59 -7.10 8.95
C ALA A 124 3.64 -7.81 10.30
N PHE A 125 2.69 -7.49 11.19
CA PHE A 125 2.53 -8.17 12.47
C PHE A 125 2.19 -9.66 12.31
N THR A 126 1.18 -9.98 11.50
CA THR A 126 0.70 -11.36 11.29
C THR A 126 1.80 -12.26 10.70
N GLN A 127 2.62 -11.71 9.80
CA GLN A 127 3.73 -12.44 9.17
C GLN A 127 4.98 -12.53 10.05
N LYS A 128 4.93 -12.03 11.31
CA LYS A 128 6.07 -11.98 12.24
C LYS A 128 7.32 -11.38 11.60
N LYS A 129 7.15 -10.36 10.73
CA LYS A 129 8.29 -9.65 10.17
C LYS A 129 8.99 -8.89 11.29
N SER A 130 10.32 -8.89 11.27
CA SER A 130 11.14 -8.19 12.26
C SER A 130 11.01 -6.67 12.19
N VAL A 131 10.53 -6.13 11.07
CA VAL A 131 10.43 -4.69 10.82
C VAL A 131 8.97 -4.28 10.67
N LEU A 132 8.51 -3.40 11.55
CA LEU A 132 7.20 -2.76 11.46
C LEU A 132 7.30 -1.59 10.46
N PRO A 133 6.43 -1.53 9.43
CA PRO A 133 6.47 -0.48 8.43
C PRO A 133 5.99 0.85 9.02
N PHE A 134 6.32 1.96 8.33
CA PHE A 134 5.87 3.32 8.66
C PHE A 134 6.39 3.89 9.99
N GLY A 135 7.67 3.68 10.31
CA GLY A 135 8.28 4.18 11.56
C GLY A 135 7.97 5.65 11.89
N SER A 136 8.13 6.56 10.94
CA SER A 136 7.81 7.99 11.14
C SER A 136 6.33 8.25 11.43
N ILE A 137 5.43 7.44 10.87
CA ILE A 137 3.99 7.56 11.10
C ILE A 137 3.59 6.98 12.44
N LEU A 138 4.23 5.88 12.85
CA LEU A 138 4.04 5.33 14.19
C LEU A 138 4.43 6.36 15.26
N THR A 139 5.52 7.09 15.07
CA THR A 139 5.88 8.20 15.97
C THR A 139 4.81 9.27 16.03
N LYS A 140 4.19 9.66 14.90
CA LYS A 140 3.06 10.59 14.89
C LYS A 140 1.83 10.04 15.65
N ILE A 141 1.54 8.75 15.49
CA ILE A 141 0.44 8.08 16.22
C ILE A 141 0.71 8.10 17.73
N PHE A 142 1.94 7.79 18.15
CA PHE A 142 2.31 7.84 19.57
C PHE A 142 2.20 9.25 20.14
N HIS A 143 2.67 10.26 19.41
CA HIS A 143 2.55 11.65 19.83
C HIS A 143 1.09 12.10 19.96
N TYR A 144 0.21 11.70 19.03
CA TYR A 144 -1.24 11.96 19.12
C TYR A 144 -1.87 11.36 20.37
N HIS A 145 -1.35 10.23 20.85
CA HIS A 145 -1.80 9.58 22.09
C HIS A 145 -0.99 9.99 23.33
N GLU A 146 -0.12 11.01 23.24
CA GLU A 146 0.72 11.50 24.34
C GLU A 146 1.71 10.45 24.88
N ILE A 147 2.13 9.52 24.02
CA ILE A 147 3.11 8.47 24.34
C ILE A 147 4.50 8.95 23.92
N TRP A 148 5.36 9.19 24.91
CA TRP A 148 6.77 9.49 24.71
C TRP A 148 7.56 8.18 24.56
N LEU A 149 8.33 8.05 23.47
CA LEU A 149 9.13 6.84 23.22
C LEU A 149 10.51 6.86 23.90
N GLU A 150 10.97 8.02 24.35
CA GLU A 150 12.20 8.21 25.11
C GLU A 150 12.13 7.60 26.52
#